data_AF-A0A940Y8C0-F1
#
_entry.id   AF-A0A940Y8C0-F1
#
_cell.length_a   1.000
_cell.length_b   1.000
_cell.length_c   1.000
_cell.angle_alpha   90.00
_cell.angle_beta   90.00
_cell.angle_gamma   90.00
#
_symmetry.space_group_name_H-M   'P 1'
#
loop_
_entity.id
_entity.type
_entity.pdbx_description
1 polymer ?
#
loop_
_entity_poly.entity_id
_entity_poly.type
_entity_poly.pdbx_seq_one_letter_code
_entity_poly.pdbx_strand_id
1 'polypeptide(L)'
;MNAPMTRRDAEFTRLFSADTTGALIDPHGRTRALVLDWPAPADWAAMGTLWRGVQDTLGWPAPAIAVSGDALQLWFSLAEPVDAATAQALLATLRERFLPAPQAARVGGWPRDGQAAPRPGAALPGEDRWSAFVAPDLAPLFAQTPWLDVPPGDDGQATLLAGLGSVAPDRLAPLQPVAQPAATAVTAVTAVTAATDPRAFLLQVMNDPAVPLALRIDAAKALLPR
;
A
#
# COMPACT_ATOMS: atom_id res chain seq x y z
N MET A 1 -20.94 -21.79 -19.64
CA MET A 1 -21.04 -20.78 -20.71
C MET A 1 -20.51 -19.49 -20.14
N ASN A 2 -19.25 -19.13 -20.39
CA ASN A 2 -18.69 -17.86 -19.88
C ASN A 2 -19.34 -16.72 -20.66
N ALA A 3 -19.98 -15.79 -19.95
CA ALA A 3 -20.45 -14.55 -20.56
C ALA A 3 -19.26 -13.83 -21.22
N PRO A 4 -19.45 -13.20 -22.39
CA PRO A 4 -18.39 -12.41 -23.01
C PRO A 4 -17.96 -11.31 -22.05
N MET A 5 -16.65 -11.15 -21.83
CA MET A 5 -16.10 -10.07 -21.03
C MET A 5 -16.62 -8.74 -21.56
N THR A 6 -17.21 -7.92 -20.69
CA THR A 6 -17.66 -6.58 -21.09
C THR A 6 -16.45 -5.69 -21.38
N ARG A 7 -16.64 -4.61 -22.15
CA ARG A 7 -15.57 -3.62 -22.37
C ARG A 7 -15.04 -3.05 -21.03
N ARG A 8 -15.93 -2.83 -20.07
CA ARG A 8 -15.58 -2.43 -18.70
C ARG A 8 -14.66 -3.44 -18.02
N ASP A 9 -14.92 -4.74 -18.18
CA ASP A 9 -14.06 -5.80 -17.64
C ASP A 9 -12.67 -5.77 -18.26
N ALA A 10 -12.59 -5.62 -19.58
CA ALA A 10 -11.31 -5.52 -20.28
C ALA A 10 -10.45 -4.35 -19.78
N GLU A 11 -11.04 -3.15 -19.65
CA GLU A 11 -10.32 -1.96 -19.15
C GLU A 11 -9.92 -2.09 -17.68
N PHE A 12 -10.78 -2.67 -16.84
CA PHE A 12 -10.46 -2.92 -15.44
C PHE A 12 -9.29 -3.92 -15.32
N THR A 13 -9.34 -5.03 -16.05
CA THR A 13 -8.28 -6.04 -16.07
C THR A 13 -6.96 -5.46 -16.58
N ARG A 14 -6.99 -4.65 -17.64
CA ARG A 14 -5.81 -3.96 -18.19
C ARG A 14 -5.08 -3.14 -17.11
N LEU A 15 -5.84 -2.40 -16.30
CA LEU A 15 -5.30 -1.48 -15.29
C LEU A 15 -4.90 -2.20 -14.00
N PHE A 16 -5.75 -3.08 -13.47
CA PHE A 16 -5.64 -3.50 -12.06
C PHE A 16 -5.36 -4.98 -11.88
N SER A 17 -5.48 -5.80 -12.92
CA SER A 17 -5.22 -7.24 -12.80
C SER A 17 -3.74 -7.51 -12.56
N ALA A 18 -3.43 -8.27 -11.51
CA ALA A 18 -2.10 -8.74 -11.19
C ALA A 18 -1.72 -10.01 -11.96
N ASP A 19 -2.71 -10.74 -12.50
CA ASP A 19 -2.49 -11.97 -13.25
C ASP A 19 -3.38 -12.07 -14.51
N THR A 20 -3.31 -13.22 -15.20
CA THR A 20 -4.12 -13.51 -16.38
C THR A 20 -5.54 -13.97 -16.05
N THR A 21 -5.86 -14.22 -14.77
CA THR A 21 -7.19 -14.64 -14.31
C THR A 21 -8.11 -13.46 -14.01
N GLY A 22 -7.56 -12.24 -13.96
CA GLY A 22 -8.31 -11.03 -13.61
C GLY A 22 -8.25 -10.70 -12.12
N ALA A 23 -7.43 -11.43 -11.34
CA ALA A 23 -7.32 -11.22 -9.90
C ALA A 23 -6.52 -9.95 -9.58
N LEU A 24 -6.98 -9.20 -8.58
CA LEU A 24 -6.28 -7.99 -8.09
C LEU A 24 -5.01 -8.33 -7.30
N ILE A 25 -4.94 -9.53 -6.75
CA ILE A 25 -3.75 -10.08 -6.07
C ILE A 25 -3.44 -11.43 -6.71
N ASP A 26 -2.20 -11.61 -7.15
CA ASP A 26 -1.73 -12.86 -7.73
C ASP A 26 -1.50 -13.94 -6.64
N PRO A 27 -1.27 -15.21 -7.02
CA PRO A 27 -0.98 -16.29 -6.06
C PRO A 27 0.29 -16.09 -5.22
N HIS A 28 1.16 -15.15 -5.61
CA HIS A 28 2.36 -14.77 -4.87
C HIS A 28 2.12 -13.57 -3.93
N GLY A 29 0.88 -13.10 -3.79
CA GLY A 29 0.54 -11.98 -2.93
C GLY A 29 0.93 -10.62 -3.49
N ARG A 30 1.17 -10.52 -4.81
CA ARG A 30 1.52 -9.25 -5.47
C ARG A 30 0.30 -8.60 -6.11
N THR A 31 0.30 -7.28 -6.18
CA THR A 31 -0.80 -6.49 -6.75
C THR A 31 -0.31 -5.40 -7.68
N ARG A 32 -1.16 -5.04 -8.65
CA ARG A 32 -1.02 -3.84 -9.49
C ARG A 32 -1.94 -2.70 -9.06
N ALA A 33 -2.82 -2.92 -8.09
CA ALA A 33 -3.79 -1.94 -7.63
C ALA A 33 -3.42 -1.44 -6.23
N LEU A 34 -3.15 -0.15 -6.12
CA LEU A 34 -3.08 0.53 -4.83
C LEU A 34 -4.36 1.36 -4.66
N VAL A 35 -5.03 1.25 -3.52
CA VAL A 35 -6.25 2.02 -3.27
C VAL A 35 -6.15 2.75 -1.95
N LEU A 36 -6.46 4.05 -1.95
CA LEU A 36 -6.66 4.84 -0.73
C LEU A 36 -8.15 5.11 -0.57
N ASP A 37 -8.70 4.90 0.63
CA ASP A 37 -10.12 5.12 0.91
C ASP A 37 -10.35 6.20 1.98
N TRP A 38 -11.26 7.13 1.67
CA TRP A 38 -11.71 8.21 2.54
C TRP A 38 -13.11 7.88 3.04
N PRO A 39 -13.28 7.45 4.30
CA PRO A 39 -14.60 7.16 4.85
C PRO A 39 -15.46 8.44 4.90
N ALA A 40 -16.75 8.29 4.64
CA ALA A 40 -17.68 9.40 4.71
C ALA A 40 -17.79 10.00 6.13
N PRO A 41 -17.90 11.33 6.28
CA PRO A 41 -17.76 12.35 5.23
C PRO A 41 -16.30 12.48 4.80
N ALA A 42 -16.08 12.37 3.49
CA ALA A 42 -14.75 12.47 2.88
C ALA A 42 -14.36 13.95 2.71
N ASP A 43 -13.16 14.31 3.17
CA ASP A 43 -12.61 15.64 2.89
C ASP A 43 -12.04 15.67 1.48
N TRP A 44 -12.84 16.25 0.58
CA TRP A 44 -12.50 16.44 -0.83
C TRP A 44 -11.27 17.34 -1.04
N ALA A 45 -11.04 18.35 -0.19
CA ALA A 45 -9.92 19.26 -0.37
C ALA A 45 -8.59 18.53 -0.20
N ALA A 46 -8.50 17.68 0.81
CA ALA A 46 -7.33 16.85 1.04
C ALA A 46 -7.20 15.72 -0.02
N MET A 47 -8.30 15.08 -0.41
CA MET A 47 -8.26 14.08 -1.50
C MET A 47 -7.81 14.69 -2.83
N GLY A 48 -8.33 15.88 -3.18
CA GLY A 48 -7.93 16.63 -4.36
C GLY A 48 -6.49 17.14 -4.31
N THR A 49 -5.96 17.42 -3.12
CA THR A 49 -4.54 17.76 -2.90
C THR A 49 -3.65 16.55 -3.22
N LEU A 50 -4.01 15.37 -2.74
CA LEU A 50 -3.29 14.14 -3.08
C LEU A 50 -3.43 13.81 -4.56
N TRP A 51 -4.64 13.87 -5.12
CA TRP A 51 -4.93 13.56 -6.53
C TRP A 51 -4.11 14.41 -7.50
N ARG A 52 -4.01 15.74 -7.26
CA ARG A 52 -3.12 16.61 -8.05
C ARG A 52 -1.65 16.41 -7.69
N GLY A 53 -1.34 16.29 -6.40
CA GLY A 53 0.03 16.18 -5.90
C GLY A 53 0.80 15.01 -6.50
N VAL A 54 0.17 13.85 -6.69
CA VAL A 54 0.82 12.70 -7.34
C VAL A 54 1.15 12.97 -8.81
N GLN A 55 0.32 13.73 -9.52
CA GLN A 55 0.54 14.08 -10.92
C GLN A 55 1.64 15.14 -11.03
N ASP A 56 1.52 16.23 -10.27
CA ASP A 56 2.42 17.38 -10.36
C ASP A 56 3.80 17.09 -9.78
N THR A 57 3.87 16.33 -8.68
CA THR A 57 5.12 16.11 -7.94
C THR A 57 5.83 14.83 -8.37
N LEU A 58 5.08 13.77 -8.69
CA LEU A 58 5.66 12.46 -9.02
C LEU A 58 5.58 12.14 -10.52
N GLY A 59 4.80 12.92 -11.28
CA GLY A 59 4.53 12.63 -12.69
C GLY A 59 3.75 11.33 -12.87
N TRP A 60 2.97 10.92 -11.88
CA TRP A 60 2.12 9.74 -11.98
C TRP A 60 0.89 10.03 -12.85
N PRO A 61 0.31 9.04 -13.53
CA PRO A 61 -0.99 9.20 -14.17
C PRO A 61 -2.06 9.55 -13.15
N ALA A 62 -3.12 10.22 -13.61
CA ALA A 62 -4.29 10.50 -12.80
C ALA A 62 -4.88 9.20 -12.21
N PRO A 63 -5.03 9.08 -10.88
CA PRO A 63 -5.70 7.93 -10.30
C PRO A 63 -7.20 7.99 -10.59
N ALA A 64 -7.82 6.80 -10.72
CA ALA A 64 -9.25 6.68 -10.84
C ALA A 64 -9.91 7.09 -9.52
N ILE A 65 -11.10 7.68 -9.59
CA ILE A 65 -11.92 7.95 -8.41
C ILE A 65 -13.09 6.98 -8.44
N ALA A 66 -13.37 6.33 -7.32
CA ALA A 66 -14.49 5.42 -7.17
C ALA A 66 -15.29 5.71 -5.90
N VAL A 67 -16.54 5.30 -5.91
CA VAL A 67 -17.46 5.33 -4.77
C VAL A 67 -17.72 3.88 -4.35
N SER A 68 -17.49 3.54 -3.08
CA SER A 68 -17.59 2.15 -2.56
C SER A 68 -18.80 1.88 -1.67
N GLY A 69 -19.65 2.88 -1.43
CA GLY A 69 -20.78 2.83 -0.52
C GLY A 69 -20.50 3.46 0.84
N ASP A 70 -19.29 3.25 1.35
CA ASP A 70 -18.80 3.72 2.64
C ASP A 70 -17.71 4.80 2.53
N ALA A 71 -17.02 4.85 1.38
CA ALA A 71 -15.88 5.72 1.16
C ALA A 71 -15.75 6.22 -0.29
N LEU A 72 -15.07 7.35 -0.44
CA LEU A 72 -14.46 7.73 -1.71
C LEU A 72 -13.09 7.07 -1.82
N GLN A 73 -12.79 6.49 -2.99
CA GLN A 73 -11.58 5.73 -3.22
C GLN A 73 -10.75 6.35 -4.34
N LEU A 74 -9.43 6.40 -4.15
CA LEU A 74 -8.47 6.68 -5.21
C LEU A 74 -7.74 5.40 -5.59
N TRP A 75 -7.88 5.01 -6.85
CA TRP A 75 -7.29 3.81 -7.43
C TRP A 75 -6.09 4.16 -8.30
N PHE A 76 -4.93 3.63 -7.92
CA PHE A 76 -3.70 3.74 -8.67
C PHE A 76 -3.41 2.40 -9.35
N SER A 77 -3.13 2.46 -10.65
CA SER A 77 -2.70 1.32 -11.44
C SER A 77 -1.17 1.32 -11.55
N LEU A 78 -0.52 0.21 -11.22
CA LEU A 78 0.91 0.01 -11.41
C LEU A 78 1.15 -0.77 -12.71
N ALA A 79 2.21 -0.43 -13.44
CA ALA A 79 2.58 -1.17 -14.64
C ALA A 79 3.08 -2.59 -14.30
N GLU A 80 3.85 -2.70 -13.20
CA GLU A 80 4.39 -3.97 -12.71
C GLU A 80 3.79 -4.32 -11.33
N PRO A 81 3.52 -5.61 -11.06
CA PRO A 81 3.00 -6.05 -9.77
C PRO A 81 4.07 -5.92 -8.67
N VAL A 82 3.68 -5.36 -7.53
CA VAL A 82 4.52 -5.25 -6.33
C VAL A 82 3.97 -6.13 -5.21
N ASP A 83 4.83 -6.59 -4.30
CA ASP A 83 4.38 -7.33 -3.12
C ASP A 83 3.54 -6.46 -2.17
N ALA A 84 2.76 -7.10 -1.30
CA ALA A 84 1.87 -6.41 -0.37
C ALA A 84 2.59 -5.46 0.62
N ALA A 85 3.84 -5.77 1.03
CA ALA A 85 4.59 -4.91 1.94
C ALA A 85 5.05 -3.63 1.23
N THR A 86 5.56 -3.76 -0.01
CA THR A 86 5.89 -2.63 -0.89
C THR A 86 4.65 -1.79 -1.18
N ALA A 87 3.51 -2.42 -1.49
CA ALA A 87 2.25 -1.71 -1.71
C ALA A 87 1.84 -0.87 -0.48
N GLN A 88 1.90 -1.45 0.72
CA GLN A 88 1.57 -0.75 1.97
C GLN A 88 2.54 0.39 2.28
N ALA A 89 3.84 0.18 2.04
CA ALA A 89 4.85 1.22 2.21
C ALA A 89 4.60 2.41 1.28
N LEU A 90 4.33 2.17 -0.01
CA LEU A 90 3.98 3.21 -0.98
C LEU A 90 2.74 4.00 -0.53
N LEU A 91 1.69 3.32 -0.08
CA LEU A 91 0.49 3.98 0.44
C LEU A 91 0.77 4.82 1.69
N ALA A 92 1.63 4.33 2.60
CA ALA A 92 2.05 5.09 3.78
C ALA A 92 2.78 6.37 3.38
N THR A 93 3.75 6.27 2.46
CA THR A 93 4.48 7.43 1.95
C THR A 93 3.57 8.45 1.25
N LEU A 94 2.58 7.99 0.47
CA LEU A 94 1.59 8.90 -0.14
C LEU A 94 0.76 9.66 0.90
N ARG A 95 0.33 8.98 1.96
CA ARG A 95 -0.43 9.58 3.07
C ARG A 95 0.43 10.60 3.82
N GLU A 96 1.64 10.24 4.19
CA GLU A 96 2.57 11.12 4.93
C GLU A 96 2.99 12.35 4.13
N ARG A 97 3.18 12.19 2.82
CA ARG A 97 3.66 13.26 1.95
C ARG A 97 2.59 14.28 1.56
N PHE A 98 1.36 13.82 1.31
CA PHE A 98 0.32 14.65 0.71
C PHE A 98 -0.83 14.99 1.66
N LEU A 99 -0.96 14.30 2.80
CA LEU A 99 -2.04 14.54 3.75
C LEU A 99 -1.51 15.07 5.08
N PRO A 100 -2.25 15.97 5.75
CA PRO A 100 -1.96 16.32 7.12
C PRO A 100 -2.17 15.11 8.05
N ALA A 101 -1.37 14.99 9.11
CA ALA A 101 -1.40 13.88 10.07
C ALA A 101 -2.81 13.45 10.54
N PRO A 102 -3.74 14.34 10.94
CA PRO A 102 -5.09 13.93 11.36
C PRO A 102 -5.89 13.25 10.25
N GLN A 103 -5.62 13.61 8.99
CA GLN A 103 -6.29 13.01 7.85
C GLN A 103 -5.62 11.71 7.41
N ALA A 104 -4.30 11.66 7.42
CA ALA A 104 -3.54 10.45 7.14
C ALA A 104 -3.98 9.27 8.02
N ALA A 105 -4.35 9.54 9.28
CA ALA A 105 -4.87 8.53 10.20
C ALA A 105 -6.29 8.01 9.87
N ARG A 106 -7.10 8.79 9.15
CA ARG A 106 -8.47 8.40 8.76
C ARG A 106 -8.52 7.65 7.43
N VAL A 107 -7.51 7.84 6.59
CA VAL A 107 -7.44 7.26 5.25
C VAL A 107 -6.86 5.85 5.33
N GLY A 108 -7.66 4.86 4.94
CA GLY A 108 -7.20 3.48 4.83
C GLY A 108 -6.51 3.23 3.50
N GLY A 109 -6.04 1.99 3.32
CA GLY A 109 -5.25 1.60 2.17
C GLY A 109 -5.36 0.11 1.87
N TRP A 110 -5.45 -0.23 0.58
CA TRP A 110 -5.51 -1.58 0.05
C TRP A 110 -4.31 -1.86 -0.87
N PRO A 111 -3.71 -3.05 -0.82
CA PRO A 111 -4.24 -4.30 -0.24
C PRO A 111 -4.02 -4.42 1.28
N ARG A 112 -5.04 -4.84 2.05
CA ARG A 112 -4.97 -5.00 3.52
C ARG A 112 -5.07 -6.47 3.90
N ASP A 113 -4.16 -6.97 4.74
CA ASP A 113 -4.19 -8.35 5.25
C ASP A 113 -4.35 -9.43 4.15
N GLY A 114 -3.68 -9.22 3.00
CA GLY A 114 -3.77 -10.10 1.83
C GLY A 114 -5.07 -9.99 1.04
N GLN A 115 -5.94 -9.02 1.36
CA GLN A 115 -7.19 -8.76 0.66
C GLN A 115 -7.06 -7.56 -0.28
N ALA A 116 -7.67 -7.67 -1.45
CA ALA A 116 -7.78 -6.59 -2.41
C ALA A 116 -9.00 -5.70 -2.12
N ALA A 117 -8.97 -4.47 -2.61
CA ALA A 117 -10.14 -3.61 -2.57
C ALA A 117 -11.31 -4.22 -3.37
N PRO A 118 -12.56 -4.13 -2.89
CA PRO A 118 -13.73 -4.55 -3.65
C PRO A 118 -13.80 -3.83 -5.00
N ARG A 119 -14.08 -4.57 -6.07
CA ARG A 119 -14.17 -4.02 -7.42
C ARG A 119 -15.38 -3.08 -7.53
N PRO A 120 -15.20 -1.79 -7.91
CA PRO A 120 -16.31 -0.88 -8.15
C PRO A 120 -17.13 -1.32 -9.37
N GLY A 121 -18.44 -1.04 -9.34
CA GLY A 121 -19.37 -1.38 -10.41
C GLY A 121 -20.38 -2.48 -10.04
N ALA A 122 -20.44 -2.87 -8.76
CA ALA A 122 -21.39 -3.84 -8.22
C ALA A 122 -22.44 -3.16 -7.31
N ALA A 123 -23.61 -3.79 -7.21
CA ALA A 123 -24.65 -3.42 -6.25
C ALA A 123 -24.12 -3.61 -4.81
N LEU A 124 -24.44 -2.64 -3.95
CA LEU A 124 -24.06 -2.65 -2.55
C LEU A 124 -25.09 -3.46 -1.74
N PRO A 125 -24.68 -4.11 -0.63
CA PRO A 125 -25.62 -4.86 0.19
C PRO A 125 -26.68 -3.96 0.83
N GLY A 126 -27.94 -4.40 0.77
CA GLY A 126 -29.02 -3.88 1.60
C GLY A 126 -29.83 -2.71 1.06
N GLU A 127 -29.44 -2.07 -0.05
CA GLU A 127 -30.15 -0.93 -0.64
C GLU A 127 -29.96 -0.90 -2.18
N ASP A 128 -30.84 -0.19 -2.90
CA ASP A 128 -30.69 0.17 -4.33
C ASP A 128 -29.55 1.19 -4.49
N ARG A 129 -28.34 0.75 -4.16
CA ARG A 129 -27.12 1.55 -4.22
C ARG A 129 -26.04 0.78 -4.97
N TRP A 130 -25.21 1.51 -5.71
CA TRP A 130 -24.14 0.93 -6.51
C TRP A 130 -22.81 1.60 -6.25
N SER A 131 -21.75 0.78 -6.24
CA SER A 131 -20.38 1.24 -6.36
C SER A 131 -20.07 1.56 -7.83
N ALA A 132 -19.23 2.55 -8.09
CA ALA A 132 -18.86 2.95 -9.45
C ALA A 132 -17.58 3.77 -9.50
N PHE A 133 -16.91 3.79 -10.65
CA PHE A 133 -15.95 4.84 -10.97
C PHE A 133 -16.69 6.13 -11.35
N VAL A 134 -16.16 7.26 -10.90
CA VAL A 134 -16.73 8.58 -11.15
C VAL A 134 -15.68 9.52 -11.71
N ALA A 135 -16.13 10.47 -12.51
CA ALA A 135 -15.25 11.49 -13.06
C ALA A 135 -14.77 12.46 -11.94
N PRO A 136 -13.57 13.06 -12.06
CA PRO A 136 -13.02 13.93 -11.01
C PRO A 136 -13.85 15.17 -10.69
N ASP A 137 -14.58 15.69 -11.67
CA ASP A 137 -15.50 16.82 -11.55
C ASP A 137 -16.79 16.46 -10.78
N LEU A 138 -17.21 15.19 -10.83
CA LEU A 138 -18.40 14.69 -10.13
C LEU A 138 -18.10 14.16 -8.73
N ALA A 139 -16.85 13.75 -8.46
CA ALA A 139 -16.45 13.19 -7.19
C ALA A 139 -16.83 14.00 -5.92
N PRO A 140 -16.79 15.36 -5.91
CA PRO A 140 -17.20 16.15 -4.74
C PRO A 140 -18.65 15.91 -4.31
N LEU A 141 -19.54 15.56 -5.26
CA LEU A 141 -20.96 15.31 -4.98
C LEU A 141 -21.16 14.08 -4.10
N PHE A 142 -20.21 13.15 -4.11
CA PHE A 142 -20.26 11.88 -3.42
C PHE A 142 -19.51 11.88 -2.08
N ALA A 143 -19.03 13.03 -1.60
CA ALA A 143 -18.27 13.13 -0.37
C ALA A 143 -19.06 12.70 0.89
N GLN A 144 -20.38 12.88 0.88
CA GLN A 144 -21.27 12.50 1.97
C GLN A 144 -21.98 11.18 1.72
N THR A 145 -22.33 10.92 0.46
CA THR A 145 -23.06 9.74 0.00
C THR A 145 -22.25 9.03 -1.08
N PRO A 146 -21.23 8.26 -0.71
CA PRO A 146 -20.31 7.65 -1.67
C PRO A 146 -20.94 6.42 -2.37
N TRP A 147 -22.06 6.61 -3.04
CA TRP A 147 -22.74 5.60 -3.85
C TRP A 147 -23.53 6.25 -4.98
N LEU A 148 -23.94 5.45 -5.96
CA LEU A 148 -24.97 5.81 -6.93
C LEU A 148 -26.32 5.21 -6.54
N ASP A 149 -27.41 5.93 -6.79
CA ASP A 149 -28.78 5.42 -6.64
C ASP A 149 -29.29 4.71 -7.91
N VAL A 150 -28.44 4.59 -8.93
CA VAL A 150 -28.72 3.89 -10.18
C VAL A 150 -27.53 3.01 -10.58
N PRO A 151 -27.77 1.89 -11.29
CA PRO A 151 -26.69 1.03 -11.77
C PRO A 151 -25.79 1.82 -12.75
N PRO A 152 -24.45 1.75 -12.59
CA PRO A 152 -23.54 2.42 -13.49
C PRO A 152 -23.57 1.77 -14.88
N GLY A 153 -23.65 2.58 -15.93
CA GLY A 153 -23.60 2.09 -17.31
C GLY A 153 -22.21 1.59 -17.70
N ASP A 154 -22.13 0.41 -18.32
CA ASP A 154 -20.87 -0.25 -18.66
C ASP A 154 -19.99 0.58 -19.61
N ASP A 155 -20.56 1.21 -20.64
CA ASP A 155 -19.81 2.03 -21.60
C ASP A 155 -19.23 3.31 -20.95
N GLY A 156 -19.97 3.93 -20.05
CA GLY A 156 -19.51 5.11 -19.30
C GLY A 156 -18.33 4.75 -18.39
N GLN A 157 -18.45 3.65 -17.65
CA GLN A 157 -17.37 3.13 -16.80
C GLN A 157 -16.14 2.75 -17.63
N ALA A 158 -16.33 2.07 -18.76
CA ALA A 158 -15.24 1.70 -19.65
C ALA A 158 -14.52 2.93 -20.22
N THR A 159 -15.26 3.98 -20.58
CA THR A 159 -14.70 5.23 -21.10
C THR A 159 -13.86 5.95 -20.04
N LEU A 160 -14.33 5.99 -18.79
CA LEU A 160 -13.56 6.55 -17.67
C LEU A 160 -12.24 5.80 -17.48
N LEU A 161 -12.28 4.46 -17.50
CA LEU A 161 -11.08 3.62 -17.31
C LEU A 161 -10.12 3.67 -18.51
N ALA A 162 -10.64 3.75 -19.73
CA ALA A 162 -9.83 3.79 -20.95
C ALA A 162 -8.90 5.02 -21.00
N GLY A 163 -9.31 6.14 -20.39
CA GLY A 163 -8.49 7.36 -20.29
C GLY A 163 -7.36 7.28 -19.26
N LEU A 164 -7.31 6.22 -18.43
CA LEU A 164 -6.34 6.09 -17.34
C LEU A 164 -5.08 5.34 -17.78
N GLY A 165 -3.96 5.76 -17.19
CA GLY A 165 -2.65 5.14 -17.35
C GLY A 165 -2.19 4.35 -16.12
N SER A 166 -1.09 3.61 -16.28
CA SER A 166 -0.41 2.90 -15.20
C SER A 166 0.89 3.62 -14.82
N VAL A 167 1.21 3.65 -13.53
CA VAL A 167 2.46 4.18 -12.98
C VAL A 167 3.60 3.27 -13.43
N ALA A 168 4.58 3.85 -14.14
CA ALA A 168 5.76 3.14 -14.58
C ALA A 168 6.71 2.84 -13.39
N PRO A 169 7.48 1.73 -13.42
CA PRO A 169 8.29 1.30 -12.28
C PRO A 169 9.37 2.30 -11.86
N ASP A 170 9.94 3.05 -12.81
CA ASP A 170 10.90 4.13 -12.57
C ASP A 170 10.30 5.28 -11.74
N ARG A 171 8.98 5.49 -11.84
CA ARG A 171 8.24 6.51 -11.07
C ARG A 171 7.89 6.06 -9.66
N LEU A 172 8.04 4.77 -9.34
CA LEU A 172 7.86 4.24 -7.99
C LEU A 172 9.12 4.37 -7.13
N ALA A 173 10.31 4.27 -7.75
CA ALA A 173 11.60 4.32 -7.05
C ALA A 173 11.77 5.51 -6.08
N PRO A 174 11.32 6.75 -6.38
CA PRO A 174 11.45 7.88 -5.46
C PRO A 174 10.58 7.79 -4.20
N LEU A 175 9.55 6.95 -4.20
CA LEU A 175 8.68 6.70 -3.06
C LEU A 175 9.03 5.42 -2.31
N GLN A 176 9.88 4.56 -2.88
CA GLN A 176 10.38 3.45 -2.11
C GLN A 176 11.09 4.04 -0.90
N PRO A 177 10.75 3.59 0.33
CA PRO A 177 11.62 3.87 1.45
C PRO A 177 12.99 3.49 0.94
N VAL A 178 13.97 4.40 1.06
CA VAL A 178 15.36 3.99 0.91
C VAL A 178 15.45 2.81 1.85
N ALA A 179 15.53 1.60 1.29
CA ALA A 179 16.05 0.49 2.02
C ALA A 179 17.41 1.04 2.39
N GLN A 180 17.53 1.59 3.61
CA GLN A 180 18.81 1.74 4.26
C GLN A 180 19.46 0.42 3.90
N PRO A 181 20.51 0.43 3.05
CA PRO A 181 21.04 -0.79 2.48
C PRO A 181 21.17 -1.69 3.68
N ALA A 182 20.36 -2.74 3.74
CA ALA A 182 20.13 -3.49 4.96
C ALA A 182 21.52 -3.87 5.40
N ALA A 183 22.07 -3.12 6.38
CA ALA A 183 23.51 -2.87 6.46
C ALA A 183 24.13 -4.22 6.35
N THR A 184 24.76 -4.52 5.17
CA THR A 184 24.81 -5.88 4.60
C THR A 184 24.65 -6.81 5.74
N ALA A 185 23.47 -7.41 5.91
CA ALA A 185 23.30 -8.45 6.89
C ALA A 185 24.22 -9.55 6.38
N VAL A 186 25.53 -9.36 6.63
CA VAL A 186 26.48 -10.38 6.93
C VAL A 186 25.64 -11.22 7.83
N THR A 187 25.35 -12.39 7.32
CA THR A 187 25.14 -13.60 8.06
C THR A 187 26.24 -13.69 9.13
N ALA A 188 26.22 -12.81 10.11
CA ALA A 188 26.31 -13.20 11.48
C ALA A 188 24.85 -13.57 11.79
N VAL A 189 24.36 -14.76 11.43
CA VAL A 189 24.64 -15.90 12.30
C VAL A 189 25.77 -15.54 13.25
N THR A 190 25.44 -14.72 14.26
CA THR A 190 26.08 -14.84 15.54
C THR A 190 25.89 -16.30 15.81
N ALA A 191 26.91 -17.06 15.44
CA ALA A 191 27.10 -18.36 15.94
C ALA A 191 27.06 -18.08 17.44
N VAL A 192 25.91 -18.38 18.02
CA VAL A 192 25.90 -19.23 19.19
C VAL A 192 26.64 -20.50 18.76
N THR A 193 27.95 -20.39 18.47
CA THR A 193 28.89 -21.35 19.03
C THR A 193 28.52 -21.28 20.49
N ALA A 194 27.78 -22.29 20.91
CA ALA A 194 27.70 -22.67 22.30
C ALA A 194 29.07 -22.33 22.89
N ALA A 195 29.12 -21.30 23.72
CA ALA A 195 30.30 -21.04 24.53
C ALA A 195 30.33 -22.24 25.48
N THR A 196 30.91 -23.34 25.02
CA THR A 196 31.15 -24.53 25.84
C THR A 196 32.14 -24.20 26.96
N ASP A 197 32.77 -23.02 26.91
CA ASP A 197 33.58 -22.46 27.97
C ASP A 197 33.01 -21.10 28.48
N PRO A 198 32.39 -21.05 29.69
CA PRO A 198 31.91 -19.82 30.30
C PRO A 198 33.03 -18.82 30.57
N ARG A 199 34.30 -19.27 30.68
CA ARG A 199 35.44 -18.39 30.90
C ARG A 199 35.75 -17.54 29.66
N ALA A 200 35.70 -18.15 28.47
CA ALA A 200 35.92 -17.47 27.20
C ALA A 200 34.87 -16.38 26.95
N PHE A 201 33.60 -16.65 27.30
CA PHE A 201 32.53 -15.66 27.24
C PHE A 201 32.80 -14.45 28.15
N LEU A 202 33.17 -14.68 29.41
CA LEU A 202 33.46 -13.59 30.36
C LEU A 202 34.67 -12.76 29.93
N LEU A 203 35.70 -13.38 29.33
CA LEU A 203 36.84 -12.67 28.77
C LEU A 203 36.46 -11.80 27.56
N GLN A 204 35.54 -12.27 26.72
CA GLN A 204 35.04 -11.48 25.59
C GLN A 204 34.22 -10.28 26.08
N VAL A 205 33.32 -10.48 27.05
CA VAL A 205 32.53 -9.40 27.67
C VAL A 205 33.44 -8.36 28.33
N MET A 206 34.48 -8.77 29.04
CA MET A 206 35.42 -7.86 29.71
C MET A 206 36.19 -6.96 28.73
N ASN A 207 36.58 -7.50 27.56
CA ASN A 207 37.42 -6.82 26.58
C ASN A 207 36.65 -6.00 25.53
N ASP A 208 35.31 -6.05 25.53
CA ASP A 208 34.49 -5.32 24.56
C ASP A 208 34.24 -3.86 25.01
N PRO A 209 34.73 -2.85 24.25
CA PRO A 209 34.54 -1.44 24.61
C PRO A 209 33.09 -0.95 24.49
N ALA A 210 32.23 -1.64 23.72
CA ALA A 210 30.82 -1.31 23.55
C ALA A 210 29.95 -1.77 24.74
N VAL A 211 30.44 -2.69 25.57
CA VAL A 211 29.74 -3.15 26.77
C VAL A 211 29.84 -2.10 27.89
N PRO A 212 28.78 -1.81 28.66
CA PRO A 212 28.86 -0.92 29.81
C PRO A 212 29.96 -1.32 30.82
N LEU A 213 30.71 -0.34 31.33
CA LEU A 213 31.85 -0.59 32.23
C LEU A 213 31.49 -1.43 33.46
N ALA A 214 30.28 -1.26 34.00
CA ALA A 214 29.79 -2.05 35.13
C ALA A 214 29.73 -3.56 34.83
N LEU A 215 29.25 -3.94 33.65
CA LEU A 215 29.16 -5.34 33.24
C LEU A 215 30.54 -5.95 32.95
N ARG A 216 31.48 -5.14 32.46
CA ARG A 216 32.88 -5.54 32.30
C ARG A 216 33.56 -5.83 33.64
N ILE A 217 33.29 -5.00 34.64
CA ILE A 217 33.81 -5.18 36.01
C ILE A 217 33.23 -6.44 36.65
N ASP A 218 31.94 -6.72 36.48
CA ASP A 218 31.33 -7.91 37.05
C ASP A 218 31.80 -9.20 36.36
N ALA A 219 32.05 -9.17 35.04
CA ALA A 219 32.70 -10.27 34.33
C ALA A 219 34.14 -10.51 34.82
N ALA A 220 34.91 -9.44 35.07
CA ALA A 220 36.26 -9.54 35.61
C ALA A 220 36.26 -10.16 37.02
N LYS A 221 35.31 -9.79 37.89
CA LYS A 221 35.15 -10.39 39.22
C LYS A 221 34.85 -11.88 39.15
N ALA A 222 34.01 -12.30 38.19
CA ALA A 222 33.65 -13.71 38.01
C ALA A 222 34.82 -14.59 37.52
N LEU A 223 35.89 -13.99 36.99
CA LEU A 223 37.10 -14.68 36.51
C LEU A 223 38.20 -14.85 37.56
N LEU A 224 38.06 -14.24 38.73
CA LEU A 224 39.04 -14.37 39.81
C LEU A 224 38.93 -15.77 40.46
N PRO A 225 40.05 -16.48 40.69
CA PRO A 225 40.03 -17.69 41.50
C PRO A 225 39.54 -17.35 42.92
N ARG A 226 38.69 -18.21 43.49
CA ARG A 226 38.29 -18.11 44.89
C ARG A 226 39.42 -18.53 45.82
#